data_AF-A0A8X6M905-F1
#
_entry.id   AF-A0A8X6M905-F1
#
_cell.length_a   1.000
_cell.length_b   1.000
_cell.length_c   1.000
_cell.angle_alpha   90.00
_cell.angle_beta   90.00
_cell.angle_gamma   90.00
#
_symmetry.space_group_name_H-M   'P 1'
#
loop_
_entity.id
_entity.type
_entity.pdbx_description
1 polymer ?
#
loop_
_entity_poly.entity_id
_entity_poly.type
_entity_poly.pdbx_seq_one_letter_code
_entity_poly.pdbx_strand_id
1 'polypeptide(L)'
;MTSFGADVITTHFMPTFKVKGQIYHKVGSLLPFPNGQHKFLQMYFIGDDKDELDARCGISTGIKRCIVSQLQELLHERNYLVRLFKTAIDMMPSDTHKIVIQADRTPAGEHV
;
A
#
# COMPACT_ATOMS: atom_id res chain seq x y z
N MET A 1 6.16 10.69 -0.56
CA MET A 1 7.48 11.18 -0.12
C MET A 1 7.89 10.34 1.07
N THR A 2 8.87 9.46 0.90
CA THR A 2 9.38 8.57 1.96
C THR A 2 10.47 9.29 2.72
N SER A 3 10.26 9.56 4.02
CA SER A 3 11.30 10.09 4.91
C SER A 3 12.02 8.94 5.62
N PHE A 4 13.31 9.15 5.87
CA PHE A 4 14.18 8.16 6.53
C PHE A 4 14.28 8.35 8.05
N GLY A 5 13.53 9.30 8.62
CA GLY A 5 13.41 9.50 10.07
C GLY A 5 14.71 9.80 10.83
N ALA A 6 15.75 10.29 10.15
CA ALA A 6 17.03 10.63 10.78
C ALA A 6 17.00 12.03 11.41
N ASP A 7 17.71 12.20 12.53
CA ASP A 7 17.94 13.51 13.15
C ASP A 7 18.73 14.42 12.18
N VAL A 8 18.20 15.61 11.93
CA VAL A 8 18.83 16.58 11.03
C VAL A 8 19.92 17.32 11.80
N ILE A 9 21.18 17.05 11.47
CA ILE A 9 22.32 17.83 11.97
C ILE A 9 22.53 19.04 11.05
N THR A 10 22.06 20.21 11.46
CA THR A 10 22.31 21.47 10.75
C THR A 10 23.69 22.02 11.08
N THR A 11 24.70 21.71 10.25
CA THR A 11 25.93 22.51 10.16
C THR A 11 25.88 23.38 8.91
N HIS A 12 26.61 24.51 8.90
CA HIS A 12 26.49 25.56 7.88
C HIS A 12 26.74 25.13 6.43
N PHE A 13 27.24 23.92 6.17
CA PHE A 13 27.23 23.31 4.83
C PHE A 13 27.46 21.79 4.88
N MET A 14 26.40 20.98 4.69
CA MET A 14 26.50 19.54 4.46
C MET A 14 25.42 19.08 3.45
N PRO A 15 25.73 18.94 2.15
CA PRO A 15 24.73 18.53 1.15
C PRO A 15 24.46 17.02 1.11
N THR A 16 25.17 16.21 1.91
CA THR A 16 25.14 14.75 1.76
C THR A 16 25.15 14.04 3.10
N PHE A 17 24.06 13.34 3.41
CA PHE A 17 24.04 12.32 4.47
C PHE A 17 24.23 10.94 3.85
N LYS A 18 25.02 10.08 4.49
CA LYS A 18 25.32 8.72 4.01
C LYS A 18 24.70 7.70 4.95
N VAL A 19 23.61 7.06 4.51
CA VAL A 19 22.99 5.95 5.23
C VAL A 19 23.71 4.65 4.83
N LYS A 20 24.14 3.86 5.82
CA LYS A 20 24.72 2.52 5.62
C LYS A 20 23.82 1.47 6.27
N GLY A 21 23.57 0.37 5.57
CA GLY A 21 22.69 -0.73 6.02
C GLY A 21 21.63 -1.07 4.98
N GLN A 22 20.84 -2.12 5.25
CA GLN A 22 19.67 -2.44 4.44
C GLN A 22 18.57 -1.41 4.69
N ILE A 23 18.09 -0.79 3.61
CA ILE A 23 16.97 0.14 3.66
C ILE A 23 15.68 -0.67 3.53
N TYR A 24 14.85 -0.60 4.56
CA TYR A 24 13.50 -1.13 4.53
C TYR A 24 12.51 0.02 4.40
N HIS A 25 11.56 -0.10 3.47
CA HIS A 25 10.38 0.75 3.50
C HIS A 25 9.50 0.31 4.66
N LYS A 26 9.34 1.16 5.68
CA LYS A 26 8.26 0.98 6.65
C LYS A 26 6.95 1.23 5.92
N VAL A 27 6.33 0.15 5.46
CA VAL A 27 4.93 0.18 5.01
C VAL A 27 4.11 0.67 6.20
N GLY A 28 3.35 1.75 5.99
CA GLY A 28 2.39 2.25 6.99
C GLY A 28 1.32 1.20 7.28
N SER A 29 0.39 1.52 8.18
CA SER A 29 -0.75 0.63 8.45
C SER A 29 -1.45 0.25 7.14
N LEU A 30 -1.73 -1.04 6.94
CA LEU A 30 -2.51 -1.52 5.79
C LEU A 30 -3.99 -1.16 5.90
N LEU A 31 -4.45 -0.90 7.13
CA LEU A 31 -5.76 -0.33 7.41
C LEU A 31 -5.65 1.19 7.57
N PRO A 32 -6.67 1.96 7.18
CA PRO A 32 -6.72 3.39 7.47
C PRO A 32 -6.71 3.64 8.98
N PHE A 33 -6.21 4.81 9.39
CA PHE A 33 -6.46 5.29 10.74
C PHE A 33 -7.94 5.67 10.90
N PRO A 34 -8.48 5.69 12.13
CA PRO A 34 -9.84 6.20 12.37
C PRO A 34 -10.02 7.58 11.70
N ASN A 35 -11.08 7.74 10.90
CA ASN A 35 -11.39 8.94 10.11
C ASN A 35 -10.35 9.31 9.01
N GLY A 36 -9.38 8.43 8.75
CA GLY A 36 -8.41 8.59 7.68
C GLY A 36 -8.94 8.14 6.33
N GLN A 37 -8.65 8.92 5.29
CA GLN A 37 -8.85 8.48 3.90
C GLN A 37 -7.89 7.32 3.58
N HIS A 38 -8.38 6.30 2.87
CA HIS A 38 -7.58 5.18 2.40
C HIS A 38 -6.63 5.66 1.31
N LYS A 39 -5.34 5.31 1.42
CA LYS A 39 -4.32 5.73 0.46
C LYS A 39 -3.47 4.56 -0.01
N PHE A 40 -3.04 4.62 -1.27
CA PHE A 40 -2.13 3.65 -1.87
C PHE A 40 -2.67 2.21 -1.73
N LEU A 41 -1.92 1.33 -1.05
CA LEU A 41 -2.26 -0.06 -0.84
C LEU A 41 -3.52 -0.27 0.02
N GLN A 42 -3.84 0.68 0.91
CA GLN A 42 -5.03 0.62 1.76
C GLN A 42 -6.34 0.58 0.95
N MET A 43 -6.32 1.08 -0.30
CA MET A 43 -7.50 1.12 -1.16
C MET A 43 -7.97 -0.26 -1.61
N TYR A 44 -7.16 -1.31 -1.46
CA TYR A 44 -7.60 -2.69 -1.70
C TYR A 44 -8.24 -3.35 -0.48
N PHE A 45 -8.27 -2.65 0.65
CA PHE A 45 -8.83 -3.10 1.92
C PHE A 45 -10.07 -2.29 2.33
N ILE A 46 -10.70 -1.58 1.38
CA ILE A 46 -11.91 -0.80 1.60
C ILE A 46 -13.12 -1.52 0.99
N GLY A 47 -14.18 -1.68 1.78
CA GLY A 47 -15.53 -2.02 1.32
C GLY A 47 -15.59 -2.95 0.11
N ASP A 48 -16.28 -2.50 -0.94
CA ASP A 48 -16.37 -3.21 -2.22
C ASP A 48 -15.60 -2.50 -3.37
N ASP A 49 -15.69 -3.07 -4.58
CA ASP A 49 -15.04 -2.54 -5.78
C ASP A 49 -15.45 -1.10 -6.11
N LYS A 50 -16.68 -0.69 -5.75
CA LYS A 50 -17.17 0.67 -6.00
C LYS A 50 -16.55 1.63 -5.00
N ASP A 51 -16.43 1.25 -3.74
CA ASP A 51 -15.76 2.05 -2.71
C ASP A 51 -14.29 2.29 -3.10
N GLU A 52 -13.61 1.27 -3.60
CA GLU A 52 -12.25 1.34 -4.13
C GLU A 52 -12.15 2.33 -5.31
N LEU A 53 -13.09 2.24 -6.26
CA LEU A 53 -13.16 3.11 -7.43
C LEU A 53 -13.47 4.57 -7.03
N ASP A 54 -14.40 4.77 -6.11
CA ASP A 54 -14.79 6.08 -5.58
C ASP A 54 -13.62 6.76 -4.87
N ALA A 55 -12.94 6.02 -4.00
CA ALA A 55 -11.75 6.51 -3.33
C ALA A 55 -10.66 6.95 -4.32
N ARG A 56 -10.46 6.20 -5.42
CA ARG A 56 -9.49 6.58 -6.48
C ARG A 56 -9.92 7.80 -7.25
N CYS A 57 -11.18 7.88 -7.63
CA CYS A 57 -11.71 9.03 -8.36
C CYS A 57 -11.74 10.30 -7.48
N GLY A 58 -11.86 10.14 -6.16
CA GLY A 58 -11.81 11.23 -5.20
C GLY A 58 -10.43 11.87 -5.02
N ILE A 59 -9.35 11.29 -5.57
CA ILE A 59 -7.98 11.84 -5.44
C ILE A 59 -7.85 13.18 -6.18
N SER A 60 -8.51 13.34 -7.32
CA SER A 60 -8.43 14.55 -8.14
C SER A 60 -9.63 14.71 -9.05
N THR A 61 -10.09 15.96 -9.22
CA THR A 61 -11.26 16.32 -10.03
C THR A 61 -11.10 16.02 -11.53
N GLY A 62 -9.86 15.84 -12.02
CA GLY A 62 -9.57 15.54 -13.44
C GLY A 62 -9.61 14.06 -13.81
N ILE A 63 -9.90 13.17 -12.86
CA ILE A 63 -9.84 11.73 -13.07
C ILE A 63 -11.03 11.24 -13.91
N LYS A 64 -10.74 10.56 -15.02
CA LYS A 64 -11.77 9.90 -15.84
C LYS A 64 -12.15 8.56 -15.22
N ARG A 65 -13.27 8.52 -14.51
CA ARG A 65 -13.79 7.31 -13.84
C ARG A 65 -13.82 6.06 -14.73
N CYS A 66 -14.21 6.20 -15.99
CA CYS A 66 -14.28 5.08 -16.93
C CYS A 66 -12.91 4.44 -17.21
N ILE A 67 -11.82 5.21 -17.21
CA ILE A 67 -10.46 4.69 -17.38
C ILE A 67 -10.02 3.97 -16.10
N VAL A 68 -10.30 4.56 -14.94
CA VAL A 68 -9.95 3.94 -13.65
C VAL A 68 -10.69 2.62 -13.45
N SER A 69 -11.97 2.53 -13.82
CA SER A 69 -12.74 1.28 -13.76
C SER A 69 -12.08 0.17 -14.58
N GLN A 70 -11.74 0.46 -15.85
CA GLN A 70 -11.09 -0.53 -16.73
C GLN A 70 -9.72 -0.98 -16.20
N LEU A 71 -8.93 -0.04 -15.67
CA LEU A 71 -7.63 -0.38 -15.06
C LEU A 71 -7.80 -1.20 -13.78
N GLN A 72 -8.80 -0.88 -12.96
CA GLN A 72 -9.12 -1.61 -11.75
C GLN A 72 -9.55 -3.04 -12.07
N GLU A 73 -10.47 -3.23 -13.01
CA GLU A 73 -10.92 -4.55 -13.48
C GLU A 73 -9.74 -5.38 -14.00
N LEU A 74 -8.88 -4.78 -14.84
CA LEU A 74 -7.69 -5.45 -15.36
C LEU A 74 -6.76 -5.91 -14.23
N LEU A 75 -6.54 -5.07 -13.22
CA LEU A 75 -5.68 -5.40 -12.08
C LEU A 75 -6.33 -6.48 -11.19
N HIS A 76 -7.63 -6.39 -10.94
CA HIS A 76 -8.36 -7.40 -10.16
C HIS A 76 -8.31 -8.77 -10.84
N GLU A 77 -8.40 -8.80 -12.18
CA GLU A 77 -8.36 -10.05 -12.95
C GLU A 77 -6.94 -10.63 -13.06
N ARG A 78 -5.93 -9.79 -13.34
CA ARG A 78 -4.61 -10.26 -13.77
C ARG A 78 -3.50 -10.13 -12.74
N ASN A 79 -3.64 -9.24 -11.76
CA ASN A 79 -2.59 -9.00 -10.77
C ASN A 79 -2.76 -9.94 -9.57
N TYR A 80 -1.85 -10.91 -9.44
CA TYR A 80 -1.90 -11.89 -8.36
C TYR A 80 -1.83 -11.25 -6.97
N LEU A 81 -1.09 -10.15 -6.81
CA LEU A 81 -0.96 -9.45 -5.52
C LEU A 81 -2.29 -8.82 -5.12
N VAL A 82 -2.99 -8.20 -6.07
CA VAL A 82 -4.30 -7.60 -5.81
C VAL A 82 -5.29 -8.68 -5.38
N ARG A 83 -5.32 -9.83 -6.06
CA ARG A 83 -6.15 -10.97 -5.65
C ARG A 83 -5.79 -11.45 -4.25
N LEU A 84 -4.50 -11.56 -3.94
CA LEU A 84 -4.03 -11.95 -2.61
C LEU A 84 -4.49 -10.97 -1.52
N PHE A 85 -4.41 -9.66 -1.76
CA PHE A 85 -4.86 -8.65 -0.80
C PHE A 85 -6.37 -8.70 -0.57
N LYS A 86 -7.16 -8.84 -1.64
CA LYS A 86 -8.61 -8.93 -1.54
C LYS A 86 -9.06 -10.22 -0.85
N THR A 87 -8.45 -11.36 -1.18
CA THR A 87 -8.71 -12.61 -0.45
C THR A 87 -8.32 -12.49 1.02
N ALA A 88 -7.22 -11.80 1.35
CA ALA A 88 -6.83 -11.61 2.74
C ALA A 88 -7.89 -10.85 3.55
N ILE A 89 -8.58 -9.85 2.96
CA ILE A 89 -9.66 -9.16 3.68
C ILE A 89 -10.91 -10.02 3.82
N ASP A 90 -11.29 -10.77 2.78
CA ASP A 90 -12.43 -11.69 2.82
C ASP A 90 -12.24 -12.79 3.89
N MET A 91 -11.00 -13.19 4.12
CA MET A 91 -10.62 -14.22 5.11
C MET A 91 -10.44 -13.68 6.54
N MET A 92 -10.60 -12.37 6.77
CA MET A 92 -10.51 -11.77 8.11
C MET A 92 -11.92 -11.49 8.67
N PRO A 93 -12.50 -12.39 9.47
CA PRO A 93 -13.84 -12.20 10.05
C PRO A 93 -13.88 -11.15 11.17
N SER A 94 -12.72 -10.67 11.65
CA SER A 94 -12.62 -9.67 12.72
C SER A 94 -11.37 -8.79 12.58
N ASP A 95 -11.47 -7.56 13.09
CA ASP A 95 -10.40 -6.55 13.08
C ASP A 95 -9.18 -6.88 13.97
N THR A 96 -9.19 -8.05 14.63
CA THR A 96 -8.08 -8.49 15.50
C THR A 96 -6.92 -9.12 14.72
N HIS A 97 -7.09 -9.35 13.42
CA HIS A 97 -6.07 -9.96 12.56
C HIS A 97 -5.05 -8.92 12.08
N LYS A 98 -3.79 -9.35 11.97
CA LYS A 98 -2.69 -8.51 11.47
C LYS A 98 -2.15 -9.08 10.17
N ILE A 99 -2.18 -8.28 9.10
CA ILE A 99 -1.46 -8.61 7.87
C ILE A 99 0.00 -8.19 8.07
N VAL A 100 0.93 -9.13 7.92
CA VAL A 100 2.37 -8.90 8.06
C VAL A 100 3.08 -9.33 6.78
N ILE A 101 3.81 -8.40 6.16
CA ILE A 101 4.69 -8.69 5.03
C ILE A 101 6.08 -8.98 5.59
N GLN A 102 6.51 -10.24 5.53
CA GLN A 102 7.83 -10.67 5.99
C GLN A 102 8.82 -10.60 4.82
N ALA A 103 9.86 -9.77 4.96
CA ALA A 103 10.88 -9.58 3.92
C ALA A 103 11.85 -10.76 3.80
N ASP A 104 11.94 -11.58 4.83
CA ASP A 104 12.83 -12.73 4.99
C ASP A 104 12.18 -14.06 4.59
N ARG A 105 10.88 -14.04 4.25
CA ARG A 105 10.14 -15.25 3.91
C ARG A 105 9.99 -15.39 2.39
N THR A 106 10.72 -16.33 1.80
CA THR A 106 10.48 -16.78 0.42
C THR A 106 9.17 -17.57 0.35
N PRO A 107 8.30 -17.33 -0.67
CA PRO A 107 7.10 -18.13 -0.86
C PRO A 107 7.42 -19.62 -1.04
N ALA A 108 6.60 -20.49 -0.44
CA ALA A 108 6.75 -21.92 -0.61
C ALA A 108 6.52 -22.31 -2.09
N GLY A 109 7.54 -22.85 -2.74
CA GLY A 109 7.46 -23.33 -4.13
C GLY A 109 8.07 -22.41 -5.20
N GLU A 110 8.65 -21.27 -4.81
CA GLU A 110 9.47 -20.47 -5.73
C GLU A 110 10.96 -20.63 -5.37
N HIS A 111 11.78 -20.89 -6.40
CA HIS A 111 13.18 -21.36 -6.40
C HIS A 111 13.36 -22.89 -6.36
N VAL A 112 13.35 -23.51 -7.54
CA VAL A 112 14.22 -24.66 -7.87
C VAL A 112 15.45 -24.11 -8.57
#